data_AF-A0A1H0SNE8-F1
#
_entry.id   AF-A0A1H0SNE8-F1
#
_cell.length_a   1.000
_cell.length_b   1.000
_cell.length_c   1.000
_cell.angle_alpha   90.00
_cell.angle_beta   90.00
_cell.angle_gamma   90.00
#
_symmetry.space_group_name_H-M   'P 1'
#
loop_
_entity.id
_entity.type
_entity.pdbx_description
1 polymer ?
#
loop_
_entity_poly.entity_id
_entity_poly.type
_entity_poly.pdbx_seq_one_letter_code
_entity_poly.pdbx_strand_id
1 'polypeptide(L)' 'MENELVKLLNEYKETEEALGLGMDWLIEKDYAKGKLDLVKVIIADLEKLTKEV' A
#
# COMPACT_ATOMS: atom_id res chain seq x y z
N MET A 1 -6.19 4.15 18.83
CA MET A 1 -4.89 4.54 18.24
C MET A 1 -4.10 3.34 17.72
N GLU A 2 -3.47 2.51 18.55
CA GLU A 2 -2.69 1.34 18.06
C GLU A 2 -3.55 0.39 17.19
N ASN A 3 -4.74 0.01 17.68
CA ASN A 3 -5.67 -0.84 16.93
C ASN A 3 -6.16 -0.22 15.60
N GLU A 4 -6.31 1.10 15.54
CA GLU A 4 -6.75 1.80 14.32
C GLU A 4 -5.61 1.91 13.31
N LEU A 5 -4.38 2.09 13.80
CA LEU A 5 -3.17 2.11 12.99
C LEU A 5 -2.89 0.75 12.35
N VAL A 6 -2.99 -0.34 13.12
CA VAL A 6 -2.85 -1.71 12.61
C VAL A 6 -3.93 -2.02 11.57
N LYS A 7 -5.17 -1.59 11.81
CA LYS A 7 -6.25 -1.74 10.83
C LYS A 7 -5.93 -1.01 9.53
N LEU A 8 -5.51 0.26 9.61
CA LEU A 8 -5.16 1.06 8.45
C LEU A 8 -3.99 0.45 7.66
N LEU A 9 -2.96 -0.06 8.36
CA LEU A 9 -1.84 -0.76 7.74
C LEU A 9 -2.31 -1.98 6.93
N ASN A 10 -3.23 -2.77 7.48
CA ASN A 10 -3.78 -3.93 6.79
C ASN A 10 -4.61 -3.53 5.56
N GLU A 11 -5.43 -2.47 5.67
CA GLU A 11 -6.21 -1.95 4.53
C GLU A 11 -5.30 -1.50 3.37
N TYR A 12 -4.16 -0.89 3.65
CA TYR A 12 -3.19 -0.52 2.61
C TYR A 12 -2.46 -1.74 2.01
N LYS A 13 -2.16 -2.77 2.79
CA LYS A 13 -1.59 -4.04 2.28
C LYS A 13 -2.56 -4.75 1.33
N GLU A 14 -3.84 -4.82 1.70
CA GLU A 14 -4.89 -5.35 0.82
C GLU A 14 -5.01 -4.52 -0.46
N THR A 15 -4.88 -3.19 -0.37
CA THR A 15 -4.89 -2.29 -1.52
C THR A 15 -3.69 -2.54 -2.45
N GLU A 16 -2.49 -2.77 -1.91
CA GLU A 16 -1.29 -3.11 -2.70
C GLU A 16 -1.50 -4.40 -3.50
N GLU A 17 -2.01 -5.45 -2.86
CA GLU A 17 -2.30 -6.72 -3.51
C GLU A 17 -3.34 -6.55 -4.63
N ALA A 18 -4.45 -5.86 -4.34
CA ALA A 18 -5.52 -5.62 -5.30
C ALA A 18 -5.04 -4.85 -6.54
N LEU A 19 -4.23 -3.81 -6.35
CA LEU A 19 -3.62 -3.06 -7.45
C LEU A 19 -2.63 -3.91 -8.25
N GLY A 20 -1.87 -4.78 -7.58
CA GLY A 20 -0.90 -5.68 -8.19
C GLY A 20 -1.55 -6.68 -9.15
N LEU A 21 -2.73 -7.22 -8.81
CA LEU A 21 -3.43 -8.23 -9.63
C LEU A 21 -3.75 -7.76 -11.06
N GLY A 22 -4.06 -6.46 -11.23
CA GLY A 22 -4.41 -5.89 -12.53
C GLY A 22 -3.22 -5.42 -13.37
N MET A 23 -2.01 -5.38 -12.80
CA MET A 23 -0.86 -4.74 -13.46
C MET A 23 -0.44 -5.42 -14.76
N ASP A 24 -0.60 -6.74 -14.86
CA ASP A 24 -0.22 -7.48 -16.05
C ASP A 24 -1.20 -7.33 -17.21
N TRP A 25 -2.37 -6.77 -16.96
CA TRP A 25 -3.39 -6.51 -18.00
C TRP A 25 -3.24 -5.11 -18.62
N LEU A 26 -2.37 -4.26 -18.06
CA LEU A 26 -2.15 -2.91 -18.55
C LEU A 26 -1.10 -2.89 -19.67
N ILE A 27 -1.48 -2.28 -20.80
CA ILE A 27 -0.58 -2.04 -21.94
C ILE A 27 0.49 -1.00 -21.58
N GLU A 28 0.09 0.06 -20.86
CA GLU A 28 0.99 1.08 -20.30
C GLU A 28 1.00 0.99 -18.77
N LYS A 29 2.16 0.65 -18.21
CA LYS A 29 2.30 0.35 -16.77
C LYS A 29 2.81 1.52 -15.95
N ASP A 30 3.43 2.53 -16.55
CA ASP A 30 4.17 3.58 -15.82
C ASP A 30 3.27 4.37 -14.85
N TYR A 31 2.09 4.79 -15.30
CA TYR A 31 1.15 5.53 -14.44
C TYR A 31 0.64 4.67 -13.28
N ALA A 32 0.25 3.42 -13.56
CA ALA A 32 -0.25 2.50 -12.54
C ALA A 32 0.85 2.07 -11.57
N LYS A 33 2.08 1.90 -12.05
CA LYS A 33 3.26 1.65 -11.22
C LYS A 33 3.53 2.80 -10.27
N GLY A 34 3.44 4.05 -10.73
CA GLY A 34 3.55 5.22 -9.86
C GLY A 34 2.48 5.26 -8.75
N LYS A 35 1.26 4.79 -9.02
CA LYS A 35 0.22 4.65 -7.99
C LYS A 35 0.54 3.54 -6.98
N LEU A 36 1.03 2.40 -7.47
CA LEU A 36 1.45 1.30 -6.61
C LEU A 36 2.65 1.68 -5.72
N ASP A 37 3.62 2.42 -6.27
CA ASP A 37 4.78 2.90 -5.52
C ASP A 37 4.35 3.87 -4.40
N LEU A 38 3.34 4.72 -4.62
CA LEU A 38 2.79 5.57 -3.57
C LEU A 38 2.15 4.76 -2.43
N VAL A 39 1.40 3.70 -2.75
CA VAL A 39 0.82 2.80 -1.75
C VAL A 39 1.90 2.14 -0.90
N LYS A 40 3.00 1.67 -1.53
CA LYS A 40 4.15 1.10 -0.82
C LYS A 40 4.83 2.07 0.12
N VAL A 41 4.96 3.34 -0.26
CA VAL A 41 5.50 4.39 0.63
C VAL A 41 4.61 4.57 1.85
N ILE A 42 3.29 4.63 1.67
CA ILE A 42 2.34 4.75 2.78
C ILE A 42 2.45 3.55 3.72
N ILE A 43 2.53 2.33 3.19
CA ILE A 43 2.74 1.11 4.00
C ILE A 43 4.01 1.23 4.84
N ALA A 44 5.14 1.63 4.24
CA ALA A 44 6.41 1.77 4.94
C ALA A 44 6.35 2.79 6.09
N ASP A 45 5.68 3.93 5.87
CA ASP A 45 5.49 4.96 6.90
C ASP A 45 4.59 4.46 8.04
N LEU A 46 3.50 3.74 7.71
CA LEU A 46 2.63 3.13 8.71
C LEU A 46 3.34 2.05 9.51
N GLU A 47 4.12 1.18 8.88
CA GLU A 47 4.92 0.15 9.57
C GLU A 47 5.94 0.76 10.52
N LYS A 48 6.55 1.88 10.14
CA LYS A 48 7.46 2.62 11.01
C LYS A 48 6.70 3.19 12.21
N LEU A 49 5.57 3.86 11.97
CA LEU A 49 4.75 4.44 13.03
C LEU A 49 4.26 3.36 14.01
N THR A 50 3.90 2.18 13.52
CA THR A 50 3.41 1.07 14.37
C THR A 50 4.49 0.54 15.32
N LYS A 51 5.77 0.76 15.03
CA LYS A 51 6.91 0.39 15.91
C LYS A 51 7.25 1.46 16.93
N GLU A 52 6.75 2.68 16.74
CA GLU A 52 7.01 3.84 17.60
C GLU A 52 5.89 4.05 18.64
N VAL A 53 4.76 3.35 18.51
CA VAL A 53 3.58 3.42 19.39
C VAL A 53 3.57 2.28 20.39
#